data_AF-A0A849T671-F1
#
_entry.id   AF-A0A849T671-F1
#
_cell.length_a   1.000
_cell.length_b   1.000
_cell.length_c   1.000
_cell.angle_alpha   90.00
_cell.angle_beta   90.00
_cell.angle_gamma   90.00
#
_symmetry.space_group_name_H-M   'P 1'
#
loop_
_entity.id
_entity.type
_entity.pdbx_description
1 polymer ?
#
loop_
_entity_poly.entity_id
_entity_poly.type
_entity_poly.pdbx_seq_one_letter_code
_entity_poly.pdbx_strand_id
1 'polypeptide(L)' 'FGIYLISDGANKPYRMKIRAPGFAHMAALDEMARGHMIADVVTIIGTQDIVFGEVDR' A
#
# COMPACT_ATOMS: atom_id res chain seq x y z
N PHE A 1 0.93 -8.02 -4.00
CA PHE A 1 2.13 -7.35 -4.55
C PHE A 1 2.11 -7.46 -6.06
N GLY A 2 2.25 -6.34 -6.77
CA GLY A 2 2.28 -6.32 -8.24
C GLY A 2 3.37 -5.41 -8.80
N ILE A 3 3.90 -5.72 -9.98
CA ILE A 3 4.92 -4.92 -10.66
C ILE A 3 4.44 -4.62 -12.08
N TYR A 4 4.43 -3.34 -12.45
CA TYR A 4 4.22 -2.89 -13.83
C TYR A 4 5.53 -2.37 -14.40
N LEU A 5 6.03 -3.04 -15.45
CA LEU A 5 7.35 -2.81 -16.01
C LEU A 5 7.24 -2.46 -17.49
N ILE A 6 7.99 -1.44 -17.92
CA ILE A 6 8.12 -1.02 -19.32
C ILE A 6 9.60 -1.11 -19.70
N SER A 7 9.87 -1.69 -20.86
CA SER A 7 11.21 -1.75 -21.49
C SER A 7 11.21 -0.95 -22.79
N ASP A 8 12.30 -0.26 -23.05
CA ASP A 8 12.63 0.40 -24.32
C ASP A 8 13.71 -0.37 -25.11
N GLY A 9 14.11 -1.55 -24.63
CA GLY A 9 15.15 -2.39 -25.23
C GLY A 9 16.57 -2.14 -24.68
N ALA A 10 16.77 -1.18 -23.77
CA ALA A 10 18.06 -0.97 -23.10
C ALA A 10 18.35 -2.02 -22.01
N ASN A 11 19.53 -1.94 -21.38
CA ASN A 11 19.96 -2.86 -20.30
C ASN A 11 19.39 -2.50 -18.90
N LYS A 12 18.53 -1.48 -18.82
CA LYS A 12 17.85 -1.05 -17.59
C LYS A 12 16.36 -0.87 -17.88
N PRO A 13 15.47 -1.11 -16.91
CA PRO A 13 14.04 -0.89 -17.12
C PRO A 13 13.77 0.59 -17.37
N TYR A 14 13.02 0.90 -18.42
CA TYR A 14 12.58 2.26 -18.74
C TYR A 14 11.65 2.81 -17.65
N ARG A 15 10.71 1.97 -17.17
CA ARG A 15 9.84 2.29 -16.04
C ARG A 15 9.54 1.04 -15.22
N MET A 16 9.52 1.20 -13.90
CA MET A 16 9.05 0.19 -12.96
C MET A 16 8.13 0.86 -11.94
N LYS A 17 6.86 0.44 -11.87
CA LYS A 17 5.93 0.84 -10.82
C LYS A 17 5.60 -0.39 -9.97
N ILE A 18 5.77 -0.27 -8.66
CA ILE A 18 5.37 -1.29 -7.69
C ILE A 18 3.97 -0.94 -7.19
N ARG A 19 3.09 -1.93 -7.13
CA ARG A 19 1.78 -1.87 -6.49
C ARG A 19 1.84 -2.67 -5.20
N ALA A 20 2.11 -1.94 -4.11
CA ALA A 20 2.07 -2.48 -2.76
C ALA A 20 0.61 -2.73 -2.32
N PRO A 21 0.32 -3.86 -1.64
CA PRO A 21 -1.01 -4.10 -1.07
C PRO A 21 -1.34 -3.08 0.02
N GLY A 22 -0.35 -2.68 0.84
CA GLY A 22 -0.54 -1.71 1.93
C GLY A 22 -1.09 -0.36 1.47
N PHE A 23 -0.77 0.08 0.24
CA PHE A 23 -1.32 1.32 -0.31
C PHE A 23 -2.85 1.26 -0.47
N ALA A 24 -3.39 0.14 -0.94
CA ALA A 24 -4.83 -0.04 -1.07
C ALA A 24 -5.50 -0.27 0.29
N HIS A 25 -4.85 -0.98 1.21
CA HIS A 25 -5.36 -1.18 2.57
C HIS A 25 -5.46 0.15 3.34
N MET A 26 -4.44 1.00 3.25
CA MET A 26 -4.45 2.35 3.84
C MET A 26 -5.60 3.21 3.30
N ALA A 27 -5.90 3.12 2.01
CA ALA A 27 -7.02 3.86 1.42
C ALA A 27 -8.39 3.42 1.98
N ALA A 28 -8.52 2.20 2.49
CA ALA A 28 -9.74 1.68 3.11
C ALA A 28 -9.87 2.04 4.60
N LEU A 29 -8.86 2.65 5.22
CA LEU A 29 -8.83 2.92 6.66
C LEU A 29 -10.00 3.80 7.13
N ASP A 30 -10.38 4.82 6.35
CA ASP A 30 -11.51 5.70 6.69
C ASP A 30 -12.81 4.90 6.83
N GLU A 31 -13.10 4.04 5.87
CA GLU A 31 -14.32 3.22 5.90
C GLU A 31 -14.28 2.21 7.04
N MET A 32 -13.11 1.59 7.29
CA MET A 32 -12.95 0.60 8.37
C MET A 32 -13.00 1.22 9.78
N ALA A 33 -12.66 2.49 9.94
CA ALA A 33 -12.65 3.16 11.24
C ALA A 33 -13.98 3.86 11.60
N ARG A 34 -14.94 3.94 10.68
CA ARG A 34 -16.24 4.57 10.93
C ARG A 34 -17.02 3.84 12.02
N GLY A 35 -17.52 4.60 12.99
CA GLY A 35 -18.29 4.07 14.13
C GLY A 35 -17.42 3.43 15.23
N HIS A 36 -16.10 3.46 15.10
CA HIS A 36 -15.15 2.97 16.10
C HIS A 36 -14.52 4.11 16.91
N MET A 37 -13.87 3.77 18.02
CA MET A 37 -13.14 4.74 18.84
C MET A 37 -11.72 4.94 18.32
N ILE A 38 -11.08 6.06 18.69
CA ILE A 38 -9.67 6.33 18.35
C ILE A 38 -8.76 5.18 18.82
N ALA A 39 -9.08 4.56 19.95
CA ALA A 39 -8.34 3.40 20.47
C ALA A 39 -8.36 2.20 19.51
N ASP A 40 -9.43 2.03 18.72
CA ASP A 40 -9.59 0.91 17.80
C ASP A 40 -8.75 1.09 16.52
N VAL A 41 -8.36 2.33 16.19
CA VAL A 41 -7.55 2.64 15.00
C VAL A 41 -6.23 1.89 15.00
N VAL A 42 -5.59 1.72 16.17
CA VAL A 42 -4.34 0.95 16.30
C VAL A 42 -4.56 -0.51 15.94
N THR A 43 -5.67 -1.10 16.39
CA THR A 43 -6.03 -2.49 16.06
C THR A 43 -6.35 -2.65 14.57
N ILE A 44 -7.06 -1.67 13.98
CA ILE A 44 -7.41 -1.66 12.55
C ILE A 44 -6.14 -1.59 11.68
N ILE A 45 -5.19 -0.72 12.03
CA ILE A 45 -3.91 -0.63 11.32
C ILE A 45 -3.09 -1.91 11.51
N GLY A 46 -3.05 -2.44 12.74
CA GLY A 46 -2.32 -3.67 13.06
C GLY A 46 -2.82 -4.89 12.30
N THR A 47 -4.14 -5.04 12.14
CA THR A 47 -4.71 -6.19 11.40
C THR A 47 -4.48 -6.14 9.89
N GLN A 48 -4.13 -4.97 9.33
CA GLN A 48 -3.86 -4.80 7.90
C GLN A 48 -2.39 -5.08 7.53
N ASP A 49 -1.51 -5.26 8.53
CA ASP A 49 -0.07 -5.51 8.37
C ASP A 49 0.62 -4.47 7.46
N ILE A 50 0.41 -3.19 7.77
CA ILE A 50 0.96 -2.09 6.95
C ILE A 50 2.44 -1.89 7.24
N VAL A 51 3.27 -2.03 6.20
CA VAL A 51 4.68 -1.62 6.21
C VAL A 51 4.83 -0.33 5.40
N PHE A 52 5.07 0.80 6.06
CA PHE A 52 5.10 2.11 5.38
C PHE A 52 6.15 2.23 4.26
N GLY A 53 7.26 1.48 4.33
CA GLY A 53 8.30 1.47 3.29
C GLY A 53 7.84 0.92 1.93
N GLU A 54 6.77 0.11 1.88
CA GLU A 54 6.17 -0.30 0.61
C GLU A 54 5.08 0.67 0.11
N VAL A 55 4.46 1.43 1.01
CA VAL A 55 3.35 2.33 0.67
C VAL A 55 3.82 3.64 0.05
N ASP A 56 5.02 4.11 0.41
CA ASP A 56 5.60 5.39 -0.02
C ASP A 56 6.16 5.39 -1.48
N ARG A 57 5.82 4.39 -2.34
CA ARG A 57 6.44 4.16 -3.67
C ARG A 57 5.54 4.44 -4.90
#